data_AF-A0A5K0V2F7-F1
#
_entry.id   AF-A0A5K0V2F7-F1
#
_cell.length_a   1.000
_cell.length_b   1.000
_cell.length_c   1.000
_cell.angle_alpha   90.00
_cell.angle_beta   90.00
_cell.angle_gamma   90.00
#
_symmetry.space_group_name_H-M   'P 1'
#
loop_
_entity.id
_entity.type
_entity.pdbx_description
1 polymer ?
#
loop_
_entity_poly.entity_id
_entity_poly.type
_entity_poly.pdbx_seq_one_letter_code
_entity_poly.pdbx_strand_id
1 'polypeptide(L)'
;KCDQFSGELFRINSQYTLPALCNGTVSKDSTQSTNATSDFCSNVWKKCQNVPIMNSPFATSLKGGPTVNASSTKLTDFWQSEKDFCVAFGGSSGDQQVCFAGSQVTLDSVVDSPPKGLCIEKIGNGSYLNMAAHPDGSNRVFLSNQAGKIWLATIPKAGSGETIQLDESNPFLDITDIVHFDSEFGLMGIAFHPDFVNNGRFFVSYNCDKSKSAGCSGRCACNSAVDCDPSKLVSENGAMPCQFGSVVAEYSAKTGQQSPSE
;
A
#
# COMPACT_ATOMS: atom_id res chain seq x y z
N LYS A 1 3.90 -18.14 -0.29
CA LYS A 1 2.81 -17.13 -0.24
C LYS A 1 2.20 -17.20 1.15
N CYS A 2 2.09 -16.08 1.85
CA CYS A 2 1.49 -16.04 3.19
C CYS A 2 -0.02 -15.85 3.08
N ASP A 3 -0.78 -16.40 4.03
CA ASP A 3 -2.21 -16.13 4.14
C ASP A 3 -2.42 -14.73 4.75
N GLN A 4 -3.29 -13.90 4.18
CA GLN A 4 -3.45 -12.50 4.61
C GLN A 4 -3.99 -12.38 6.04
N PHE A 5 -4.64 -13.43 6.56
CA PHE A 5 -5.24 -13.46 7.89
C PHE A 5 -4.34 -14.12 8.94
N SER A 6 -3.11 -14.52 8.57
CA SER A 6 -2.17 -15.18 9.50
C SER A 6 -1.88 -14.34 10.76
N GLY A 7 -1.94 -13.01 10.65
CA GLY A 7 -1.73 -12.09 11.79
C GLY A 7 -2.90 -12.06 12.78
N GLU A 8 -4.12 -12.42 12.36
CA GLU A 8 -5.29 -12.40 13.24
C GLU A 8 -5.25 -13.51 14.29
N LEU A 9 -4.54 -14.61 14.01
CA LEU A 9 -4.26 -15.70 14.95
C LEU A 9 -3.36 -15.29 16.14
N PHE A 10 -2.70 -14.12 16.06
CA PHE A 10 -1.79 -13.61 17.08
C PHE A 10 -2.33 -12.39 17.85
N ARG A 11 -3.63 -12.05 17.70
CA ARG A 11 -4.21 -10.94 18.47
C ARG A 11 -4.10 -11.19 19.98
N ILE A 12 -3.89 -10.12 20.75
CA ILE A 12 -3.34 -10.05 22.12
C ILE A 12 -4.10 -10.87 23.19
N ASN A 13 -5.22 -11.53 22.86
CA ASN A 13 -6.04 -12.27 23.80
C ASN A 13 -6.30 -13.73 23.41
N SER A 14 -5.64 -14.25 22.37
CA SER A 14 -5.86 -15.62 21.92
C SER A 14 -4.80 -16.59 22.46
N GLN A 15 -5.25 -17.59 23.23
CA GLN A 15 -4.44 -18.72 23.72
C GLN A 15 -4.10 -19.75 22.62
N TYR A 16 -3.98 -19.32 21.35
CA TYR A 16 -3.69 -20.25 20.26
C TYR A 16 -2.22 -20.66 20.27
N THR A 17 -1.95 -21.96 20.36
CA THR A 17 -0.61 -22.51 20.21
C THR A 17 -0.40 -22.94 18.76
N LEU A 18 0.30 -22.11 17.99
CA LEU A 18 0.71 -22.43 16.62
C LEU A 18 1.97 -23.32 16.61
N PRO A 19 2.12 -24.22 15.62
CA PRO A 19 1.14 -24.60 14.59
C PRO A 19 0.05 -25.56 15.11
N ALA A 20 -1.17 -25.46 14.59
CA ALA A 20 -2.29 -26.38 14.86
C ALA A 20 -2.88 -26.91 13.54
N LEU A 21 -2.91 -28.22 13.35
CA LEU A 21 -3.36 -28.93 12.15
C LEU A 21 -4.71 -29.59 12.42
N CYS A 22 -5.65 -29.57 11.49
CA CYS A 22 -6.95 -30.20 11.74
C CYS A 22 -6.82 -31.72 11.87
N ASN A 23 -7.35 -32.25 12.97
CA ASN A 23 -7.51 -33.69 13.21
C ASN A 23 -8.97 -34.09 12.96
N GLY A 24 -9.18 -35.19 12.25
CA GLY A 24 -10.47 -35.62 11.72
C GLY A 24 -11.44 -36.15 12.77
N THR A 25 -11.89 -35.32 13.72
CA THR A 25 -13.04 -35.62 14.57
C THR A 25 -13.83 -34.34 14.82
N VAL A 26 -14.82 -34.05 13.96
CA VAL A 26 -15.83 -33.00 14.25
C VAL A 26 -17.20 -33.65 14.32
N SER A 27 -17.92 -33.29 15.38
CA SER A 27 -19.33 -33.60 15.61
C SER A 27 -20.19 -33.10 14.46
N LYS A 28 -21.26 -33.83 14.13
CA LYS A 28 -22.14 -33.62 12.96
C LYS A 28 -22.92 -32.29 12.92
N ASP A 29 -22.75 -31.39 13.89
CA ASP A 29 -23.62 -30.23 14.09
C ASP A 29 -22.97 -28.85 13.84
N SER A 30 -21.73 -28.78 13.35
CA SER A 30 -21.11 -27.49 13.00
C SER A 30 -21.39 -27.07 11.56
N THR A 31 -22.03 -25.91 11.41
CA THR A 31 -22.51 -25.30 10.16
C THR A 31 -21.41 -24.78 9.21
N GLN A 32 -20.14 -25.09 9.46
CA GLN A 32 -19.02 -24.67 8.59
C GLN A 32 -18.44 -25.78 7.69
N SER A 33 -19.10 -26.94 7.57
CA SER A 33 -18.51 -28.10 6.87
C SER A 33 -19.16 -28.44 5.51
N THR A 34 -18.73 -27.78 4.44
CA THR A 34 -18.85 -28.38 3.09
C THR A 34 -17.64 -29.21 2.68
N ASN A 35 -16.57 -29.28 3.49
CA ASN A 35 -15.42 -30.15 3.23
C ASN A 35 -15.20 -31.17 4.36
N ALA A 36 -16.12 -32.11 4.47
CA ALA A 36 -15.90 -33.36 5.20
C ALA A 36 -14.78 -34.17 4.50
N THR A 37 -13.50 -33.97 4.84
CA THR A 37 -12.42 -34.96 4.58
C THR A 37 -11.03 -34.70 5.19
N SER A 38 -10.76 -33.62 5.91
CA SER A 38 -9.36 -33.25 6.17
C SER A 38 -8.83 -33.67 7.54
N ASP A 39 -8.41 -34.93 7.65
CA ASP A 39 -7.38 -35.32 8.62
C ASP A 39 -6.01 -34.79 8.12
N PHE A 40 -5.87 -33.46 8.17
CA PHE A 40 -4.72 -32.77 7.59
C PHE A 40 -3.45 -33.07 8.37
N CYS A 41 -3.56 -33.28 9.69
CA CYS A 41 -2.43 -33.68 10.51
C CYS A 41 -1.79 -34.98 10.02
N SER A 42 -2.59 -36.03 9.79
CA SER A 42 -2.10 -37.28 9.23
C SER A 42 -1.52 -37.15 7.83
N ASN A 43 -2.07 -36.25 7.01
CA ASN A 43 -1.50 -35.95 5.69
C ASN A 43 -0.10 -35.34 5.78
N VAL A 44 0.11 -34.41 6.72
CA VAL A 44 1.43 -33.82 6.99
C VAL A 44 2.40 -34.90 7.47
N TRP A 45 2.00 -35.74 8.43
CA TRP A 45 2.83 -36.83 8.91
C TRP A 45 3.26 -37.76 7.76
N LYS A 46 2.30 -38.30 6.99
CA LYS A 46 2.58 -39.25 5.91
C LYS A 46 3.52 -38.70 4.85
N LYS A 47 3.38 -37.42 4.50
CA LYS A 47 4.20 -36.77 3.46
C LYS A 47 5.56 -36.33 3.97
N CYS A 48 5.65 -35.86 5.21
CA CYS A 48 6.82 -35.13 5.70
C CYS A 48 7.65 -35.93 6.71
N GLN A 49 7.19 -37.08 7.20
CA GLN A 49 7.85 -37.80 8.31
C GLN A 49 9.36 -38.05 8.09
N ASN A 50 9.77 -38.36 6.86
CA ASN A 50 11.15 -38.67 6.50
C ASN A 50 11.86 -37.55 5.72
N VAL A 51 11.20 -36.40 5.52
CA VAL A 51 11.74 -35.26 4.77
C VAL A 51 12.55 -34.39 5.72
N PRO A 52 13.81 -34.04 5.40
CA PRO A 52 14.60 -33.14 6.23
C PRO A 52 14.06 -31.70 6.14
N ILE A 53 13.73 -31.13 7.29
CA ILE A 53 13.21 -29.77 7.48
C ILE A 53 14.13 -29.05 8.49
N MET A 54 15.02 -28.21 7.99
CA MET A 54 15.85 -27.36 8.84
C MET A 54 14.97 -26.39 9.63
N ASN A 55 15.20 -26.27 10.94
CA ASN A 55 14.39 -25.44 11.85
C ASN A 55 12.89 -25.75 11.77
N SER A 56 12.56 -27.05 11.82
CA SER A 56 11.18 -27.52 11.71
C SER A 56 10.24 -26.78 12.68
N PRO A 57 9.11 -26.22 12.20
CA PRO A 57 8.09 -25.64 13.07
C PRO A 57 7.36 -26.70 13.92
N PHE A 58 7.68 -27.98 13.70
CA PHE A 58 7.13 -29.12 14.44
C PHE A 58 8.14 -29.75 15.42
N ALA A 59 9.17 -29.02 15.83
CA ALA A 59 10.11 -29.49 16.85
C ALA A 59 9.41 -29.62 18.23
N THR A 60 9.78 -30.64 19.00
CA THR A 60 9.23 -30.90 20.35
C THR A 60 9.49 -29.77 21.35
N SER A 61 10.58 -29.01 21.16
CA SER A 61 10.97 -27.88 22.02
C SER A 61 9.92 -26.76 22.05
N LEU A 62 9.11 -26.61 20.99
CA LEU A 62 8.06 -25.59 20.89
C LEU A 62 6.82 -25.91 21.75
N LYS A 63 6.72 -27.13 22.28
CA LYS A 63 5.62 -27.61 23.14
C LYS A 63 6.10 -28.05 24.52
N GLY A 64 7.29 -27.59 24.95
CA GLY A 64 7.87 -27.93 26.25
C GLY A 64 8.48 -29.34 26.33
N GLY A 65 8.68 -30.00 25.19
CA GLY A 65 9.41 -31.26 25.11
C GLY A 65 10.93 -31.07 25.24
N PRO A 66 11.68 -32.17 25.45
CA PRO A 66 13.14 -32.10 25.62
C PRO A 66 13.83 -31.47 24.40
N THR A 67 14.88 -30.69 24.65
CA THR A 67 15.72 -30.10 23.59
C THR A 67 16.40 -31.22 22.80
N VAL A 68 16.03 -31.34 21.53
CA VAL A 68 16.58 -32.39 20.65
C VAL A 68 17.89 -31.92 20.03
N ASN A 69 18.81 -32.86 19.78
CA ASN A 69 20.14 -32.60 19.21
C ASN A 69 20.06 -31.79 17.91
N ALA A 70 21.06 -30.91 17.69
CA ALA A 70 21.16 -30.01 16.54
C ALA A 70 21.18 -30.69 15.14
N SER A 71 21.31 -32.01 15.10
CA SER A 71 21.29 -32.84 13.89
C SER A 71 19.91 -33.37 13.49
N SER A 72 18.89 -33.17 14.33
CA SER A 72 17.53 -33.68 14.10
C SER A 72 16.84 -32.79 13.07
N THR A 73 16.42 -33.36 11.94
CA THR A 73 15.83 -32.60 10.82
C THR A 73 14.52 -33.18 10.32
N LYS A 74 14.23 -34.45 10.63
CA LYS A 74 13.01 -35.14 10.17
C LYS A 74 11.97 -35.22 11.27
N LEU A 75 10.69 -35.35 10.94
CA LEU A 75 9.65 -35.48 11.98
C LEU A 75 9.82 -36.76 12.80
N THR A 76 10.32 -37.85 12.20
CA THR A 76 10.66 -39.09 12.90
C THR A 76 11.81 -38.92 13.90
N ASP A 77 12.64 -37.88 13.76
CA ASP A 77 13.69 -37.58 14.74
C ASP A 77 13.10 -36.92 15.99
N PHE A 78 11.93 -36.27 15.85
CA PHE A 78 11.25 -35.52 16.90
C PHE A 78 10.10 -36.31 17.57
N TRP A 79 9.41 -37.17 16.82
CA TRP A 79 8.16 -37.82 17.25
C TRP A 79 8.20 -39.33 17.01
N GLN A 80 7.71 -40.10 17.99
CA GLN A 80 7.72 -41.57 17.95
C GLN A 80 6.62 -42.15 17.06
N SER A 81 5.52 -41.42 16.85
CA SER A 81 4.41 -41.89 16.03
C SER A 81 3.58 -40.74 15.44
N GLU A 82 2.81 -41.05 14.40
CA GLU A 82 1.76 -40.18 13.84
C GLU A 82 0.82 -39.68 14.93
N LYS A 83 0.46 -40.57 15.86
CA LYS A 83 -0.42 -40.26 16.97
C LYS A 83 0.19 -39.23 17.91
N ASP A 84 1.46 -39.38 18.28
CA ASP A 84 2.13 -38.43 19.18
C ASP A 84 2.28 -37.06 18.53
N PHE A 85 2.63 -37.04 17.24
CA PHE A 85 2.68 -35.82 16.44
C PHE A 85 1.32 -35.11 16.38
N CYS A 86 0.25 -35.85 16.09
CA CYS A 86 -1.10 -35.28 16.02
C CYS A 86 -1.75 -35.02 17.38
N VAL A 87 -1.23 -35.55 18.48
CA VAL A 87 -1.61 -35.10 19.82
C VAL A 87 -0.96 -33.75 20.14
N ALA A 88 0.28 -33.52 19.69
CA ALA A 88 1.00 -32.27 19.97
C ALA A 88 0.56 -31.09 19.09
N PHE A 89 0.26 -31.38 17.82
CA PHE A 89 -0.06 -30.38 16.80
C PHE A 89 -1.45 -30.54 16.18
N GLY A 90 -2.20 -31.60 16.47
CA GLY A 90 -3.57 -31.74 16.01
C GLY A 90 -4.53 -30.91 16.88
N GLY A 91 -5.39 -30.12 16.23
CA GLY A 91 -6.51 -29.42 16.85
C GLY A 91 -7.83 -30.06 16.46
N SER A 92 -8.79 -30.07 17.39
CA SER A 92 -10.18 -30.41 17.09
C SER A 92 -10.87 -29.17 16.50
N SER A 93 -11.65 -29.33 15.43
CA SER A 93 -12.50 -28.26 14.89
C SER A 93 -13.83 -28.17 15.69
N GLY A 94 -13.71 -28.15 17.02
CA GLY A 94 -14.80 -27.79 17.93
C GLY A 94 -14.84 -26.27 18.15
N ASP A 95 -15.98 -25.75 18.60
CA ASP A 95 -16.49 -24.37 18.52
C ASP A 95 -15.59 -23.20 18.98
N GLN A 96 -14.33 -23.43 19.37
CA GLN A 96 -13.38 -22.39 19.77
C GLN A 96 -11.92 -22.60 19.28
N GLN A 97 -11.60 -23.68 18.55
CA GLN A 97 -10.25 -23.92 18.03
C GLN A 97 -10.21 -23.89 16.49
N VAL A 98 -9.52 -22.87 15.96
CA VAL A 98 -9.20 -22.77 14.53
C VAL A 98 -7.95 -23.62 14.26
N CYS A 99 -8.04 -24.55 13.32
CA CYS A 99 -6.94 -25.40 12.89
C CYS A 99 -6.68 -25.25 11.38
N PHE A 100 -5.46 -25.52 10.94
CA PHE A 100 -5.10 -25.46 9.52
C PHE A 100 -5.43 -26.79 8.82
N ALA A 101 -6.30 -26.71 7.80
CA ALA A 101 -6.77 -27.85 7.01
C ALA A 101 -6.06 -28.01 5.65
N GLY A 102 -5.07 -27.17 5.33
CA GLY A 102 -4.34 -27.21 4.07
C GLY A 102 -4.85 -26.27 2.98
N SER A 103 -6.00 -25.61 3.21
CA SER A 103 -6.55 -24.57 2.35
C SER A 103 -6.43 -23.19 3.01
N GLN A 104 -6.49 -22.12 2.20
CA GLN A 104 -6.61 -20.76 2.74
C GLN A 104 -7.87 -20.67 3.60
N VAL A 105 -7.76 -19.95 4.71
CA VAL A 105 -8.89 -19.73 5.61
C VAL A 105 -9.58 -18.46 5.16
N THR A 106 -10.83 -18.59 4.74
CA THR A 106 -11.75 -17.46 4.64
C THR A 106 -12.46 -17.36 5.97
N LEU A 107 -11.97 -16.49 6.86
CA LEU A 107 -12.81 -16.08 7.97
C LEU A 107 -14.01 -15.37 7.35
N ASP A 108 -15.23 -15.83 7.66
CA ASP A 108 -16.42 -15.04 7.41
C ASP A 108 -16.10 -13.67 7.96
N SER A 109 -16.12 -12.66 7.09
CA SER A 109 -15.89 -11.26 7.46
C SER A 109 -16.91 -10.92 8.54
N VAL A 110 -16.56 -11.20 9.79
CA VAL A 110 -17.08 -10.48 10.92
C VAL A 110 -16.77 -9.06 10.50
N VAL A 111 -17.82 -8.30 10.26
CA VAL A 111 -17.76 -6.86 10.12
C VAL A 111 -17.32 -6.38 11.51
N ASP A 112 -16.06 -6.63 11.84
CA ASP A 112 -15.35 -6.04 12.94
C ASP A 112 -15.47 -4.57 12.59
N SER A 113 -16.37 -3.88 13.30
CA SER A 113 -16.45 -2.44 13.19
C SER A 113 -15.01 -1.95 13.28
N PRO A 114 -14.50 -1.21 12.28
CA PRO A 114 -13.10 -0.85 12.24
C PRO A 114 -12.71 -0.31 13.62
N PRO A 115 -11.57 -0.75 14.19
CA PRO A 115 -11.19 -0.39 15.54
C PRO A 115 -11.39 1.11 15.72
N LYS A 116 -11.94 1.53 16.86
CA LYS A 116 -12.22 2.95 17.14
C LYS A 116 -10.92 3.75 16.97
N GLY A 117 -10.72 4.38 15.82
CA GLY A 117 -9.44 4.95 15.43
C GLY A 117 -9.38 5.35 13.95
N LEU A 118 -8.22 5.85 13.53
CA LEU A 118 -7.94 6.23 12.16
C LEU A 118 -7.23 5.08 11.43
N CYS A 119 -7.80 4.62 10.33
CA CYS A 119 -7.13 3.73 9.39
C CYS A 119 -6.45 4.57 8.31
N ILE A 120 -5.19 4.25 7.99
CA ILE A 120 -4.45 4.90 6.91
C ILE A 120 -4.24 3.89 5.81
N GLU A 121 -4.62 4.25 4.59
CA GLU A 121 -4.40 3.47 3.39
C GLU A 121 -3.26 4.09 2.56
N LYS A 122 -2.39 3.24 2.03
CA LYS A 122 -1.32 3.67 1.14
C LYS A 122 -1.89 3.88 -0.27
N ILE A 123 -1.79 5.11 -0.78
CA ILE A 123 -2.28 5.49 -2.12
C ILE A 123 -1.54 4.75 -3.25
N GLY A 124 -0.23 4.54 -3.09
CA GLY A 124 0.63 3.92 -4.11
C GLY A 124 2.10 3.96 -3.68
N ASN A 125 3.00 3.46 -4.52
CA ASN A 125 4.43 3.48 -4.25
C ASN A 125 5.11 4.82 -4.62
N GLY A 126 4.43 5.67 -5.40
CA GLY A 126 4.92 7.00 -5.74
C GLY A 126 4.92 8.00 -4.58
N SER A 127 5.63 9.11 -4.78
CA SER A 127 5.66 10.26 -3.86
C SER A 127 4.69 11.33 -4.35
N TYR A 128 3.63 11.58 -3.58
CA TYR A 128 2.60 12.56 -3.89
C TYR A 128 2.70 13.74 -2.92
N LEU A 129 2.60 14.97 -3.44
CA LEU A 129 2.68 16.20 -2.66
C LEU A 129 1.30 16.81 -2.42
N ASN A 130 0.43 16.83 -3.44
CA ASN A 130 -0.90 17.41 -3.34
C ASN A 130 -1.99 16.42 -3.69
N MET A 131 -3.16 16.65 -3.11
CA MET A 131 -4.41 15.95 -3.39
C MET A 131 -5.54 16.98 -3.46
N ALA A 132 -6.32 16.94 -4.54
CA ALA A 132 -7.49 17.81 -4.72
C ALA A 132 -8.70 16.99 -5.18
N ALA A 133 -9.86 17.25 -4.58
CA ALA A 133 -11.10 16.61 -5.01
C ALA A 133 -11.49 17.04 -6.42
N HIS A 134 -12.07 16.13 -7.21
CA HIS A 134 -12.59 16.48 -8.51
C HIS A 134 -13.82 17.42 -8.34
N PRO A 135 -13.89 18.58 -9.03
CA PRO A 135 -14.95 19.57 -8.81
C PRO A 135 -16.37 19.15 -9.18
N ASP A 136 -16.56 17.96 -9.77
CA ASP A 136 -17.88 17.41 -10.12
C ASP A 136 -18.57 16.67 -8.96
N GLY A 137 -17.92 16.58 -7.80
CA GLY A 137 -18.43 15.86 -6.64
C GLY A 137 -18.39 14.33 -6.78
N SER A 138 -17.72 13.80 -7.80
CA SER A 138 -17.46 12.37 -7.93
C SER A 138 -16.41 11.91 -6.92
N ASN A 139 -16.26 10.59 -6.76
CA ASN A 139 -15.21 9.99 -5.95
C ASN A 139 -13.84 10.01 -6.66
N ARG A 140 -13.54 11.06 -7.42
CA ARG A 140 -12.27 11.21 -8.13
C ARG A 140 -11.43 12.30 -7.49
N VAL A 141 -10.12 12.11 -7.53
CA VAL A 141 -9.15 13.06 -6.98
C VAL A 141 -7.98 13.23 -7.91
N PHE A 142 -7.43 14.43 -7.92
CA PHE A 142 -6.17 14.73 -8.57
C PHE A 142 -5.04 14.57 -7.57
N LEU A 143 -4.03 13.79 -7.93
CA LEU A 143 -2.81 13.60 -7.17
C LEU A 143 -1.67 14.21 -7.97
N SER A 144 -0.81 15.01 -7.34
CA SER A 144 0.36 15.58 -8.03
C SER A 144 1.64 15.26 -7.29
N ASN A 145 2.72 15.00 -8.02
CA ASN A 145 4.06 14.90 -7.44
C ASN A 145 4.87 16.19 -7.65
N GLN A 146 5.95 16.33 -6.89
CA GLN A 146 6.85 17.48 -6.98
C GLN A 146 7.57 17.56 -8.33
N ALA A 147 7.78 16.43 -9.03
CA ALA A 147 8.46 16.43 -10.33
C ALA A 147 7.64 17.07 -11.47
N GLY A 148 6.33 17.27 -11.30
CA GLY A 148 5.50 17.94 -12.31
C GLY A 148 4.47 17.06 -13.01
N LYS A 149 4.09 15.92 -12.41
CA LYS A 149 3.03 15.06 -12.94
C LYS A 149 1.78 15.18 -12.08
N ILE A 150 0.63 15.14 -12.73
CA ILE A 150 -0.70 15.14 -12.12
C ILE A 150 -1.45 13.94 -12.66
N TRP A 151 -2.07 13.15 -11.79
CA TRP A 151 -2.87 11.98 -12.14
C TRP A 151 -4.29 12.14 -11.62
N LEU A 152 -5.22 11.46 -12.27
CA LEU A 152 -6.59 11.31 -11.83
C LEU A 152 -6.77 9.92 -11.22
N ALA A 153 -7.11 9.85 -9.94
CA ALA A 153 -7.37 8.62 -9.21
C ALA A 153 -8.85 8.50 -8.85
N THR A 154 -9.33 7.26 -8.68
CA THR A 154 -10.67 7.00 -8.14
C THR A 154 -10.55 6.48 -6.71
N ILE A 155 -11.25 7.15 -5.79
CA ILE A 155 -11.37 6.75 -4.39
C ILE A 155 -12.52 5.75 -4.26
N PRO A 156 -12.27 4.56 -3.69
CA PRO A 156 -13.31 3.59 -3.45
C PRO A 156 -14.28 4.06 -2.36
N LYS A 157 -15.46 3.43 -2.30
CA LYS A 157 -16.43 3.78 -1.24
C LYS A 157 -15.83 3.46 0.13
N ALA A 158 -16.05 4.35 1.09
CA ALA A 158 -15.62 4.14 2.47
C ALA A 158 -16.12 2.79 2.99
N GLY A 159 -15.22 1.97 3.53
CA GLY A 159 -15.53 0.64 4.06
C GLY A 159 -15.64 -0.49 3.03
N SER A 160 -15.42 -0.23 1.73
CA SER A 160 -15.42 -1.29 0.70
C SER A 160 -14.22 -2.23 0.78
N GLY A 161 -13.10 -1.79 1.37
CA GLY A 161 -11.85 -2.54 1.40
C GLY A 161 -11.13 -2.62 0.04
N GLU A 162 -11.67 -1.96 -0.99
CA GLU A 162 -11.00 -1.78 -2.27
C GLU A 162 -9.86 -0.77 -2.14
N THR A 163 -8.84 -0.90 -2.98
CA THR A 163 -7.71 0.02 -3.01
C THR A 163 -7.96 1.19 -3.95
N ILE A 164 -7.30 2.33 -3.70
CA ILE A 164 -7.29 3.47 -4.63
C ILE A 164 -6.82 3.00 -6.03
N GLN A 165 -7.60 3.35 -7.05
CA GLN A 165 -7.27 3.05 -8.45
C GLN A 165 -6.54 4.22 -9.06
N LEU A 166 -5.27 3.99 -9.40
CA LEU A 166 -4.36 4.98 -9.96
C LEU A 166 -3.50 4.35 -11.04
N ASP A 167 -3.58 4.89 -12.27
CA ASP A 167 -2.71 4.52 -13.37
C ASP A 167 -1.55 5.51 -13.47
N GLU A 168 -0.41 5.18 -12.84
CA GLU A 168 0.78 6.03 -12.87
C GLU A 168 1.37 6.19 -14.28
N SER A 169 1.06 5.28 -15.22
CA SER A 169 1.58 5.30 -16.59
C SER A 169 0.90 6.33 -17.49
N ASN A 170 -0.29 6.81 -17.10
CA ASN A 170 -1.10 7.73 -17.87
C ASN A 170 -1.46 8.98 -17.05
N PRO A 171 -0.53 9.94 -16.91
CA PRO A 171 -0.80 11.18 -16.19
C PRO A 171 -1.88 12.01 -16.89
N PHE A 172 -2.71 12.68 -16.09
CA PHE A 172 -3.67 13.68 -16.55
C PHE A 172 -2.96 14.91 -17.13
N LEU A 173 -1.86 15.32 -16.52
CA LEU A 173 -0.97 16.38 -17.00
C LEU A 173 0.47 16.01 -16.65
N ASP A 174 1.38 16.16 -17.61
CA ASP A 174 2.82 16.01 -17.42
C ASP A 174 3.50 17.30 -17.89
N ILE A 175 4.07 18.04 -16.94
CA ILE A 175 4.81 19.30 -17.17
C ILE A 175 6.26 19.19 -16.67
N THR A 176 6.78 17.97 -16.62
CA THR A 176 8.16 17.69 -16.15
C THR A 176 9.25 18.38 -16.98
N ASP A 177 8.93 18.80 -18.20
CA ASP A 177 9.81 19.54 -19.11
C ASP A 177 10.00 21.01 -18.73
N ILE A 178 8.97 21.62 -18.13
CA ILE A 178 9.00 23.04 -17.72
C ILE A 178 9.23 23.22 -16.21
N VAL A 179 8.94 22.19 -15.41
CA VAL A 179 9.14 22.22 -13.97
C VAL A 179 10.62 22.05 -13.64
N HIS A 180 11.16 22.97 -12.84
CA HIS A 180 12.45 22.77 -12.19
C HIS A 180 12.24 21.97 -10.90
N PHE A 181 12.69 20.73 -10.91
CA PHE A 181 12.55 19.80 -9.78
C PHE A 181 13.87 19.67 -9.01
N ASP A 182 13.80 19.93 -7.70
CA ASP A 182 14.88 19.72 -6.72
C ASP A 182 14.24 19.49 -5.33
N SER A 183 15.03 19.45 -4.26
CA SER A 183 14.55 19.21 -2.89
C SER A 183 13.44 20.17 -2.45
N GLU A 184 13.55 21.45 -2.76
CA GLU A 184 12.56 22.49 -2.40
C GLU A 184 11.72 22.97 -3.60
N PHE A 185 12.12 22.62 -4.82
CA PHE A 185 11.50 23.11 -6.06
C PHE A 185 10.72 22.03 -6.79
N GLY A 186 9.68 22.45 -7.48
CA GLY A 186 8.87 21.54 -8.30
C GLY A 186 7.47 22.07 -8.53
N LEU A 187 6.53 21.16 -8.78
CA LEU A 187 5.10 21.46 -8.72
C LEU A 187 4.67 21.55 -7.25
N MET A 188 4.22 22.74 -6.86
CA MET A 188 3.90 23.11 -5.48
C MET A 188 2.41 23.00 -5.16
N GLY A 189 1.53 23.25 -6.12
CA GLY A 189 0.09 23.25 -5.85
C GLY A 189 -0.78 23.14 -7.08
N ILE A 190 -2.03 22.76 -6.86
CA ILE A 190 -3.10 22.69 -7.85
C ILE A 190 -4.38 23.31 -7.28
N ALA A 191 -5.09 24.07 -8.11
CA ALA A 191 -6.40 24.62 -7.77
C ALA A 191 -7.32 24.57 -8.99
N PHE A 192 -8.59 24.20 -8.78
CA PHE A 192 -9.57 24.17 -9.86
C PHE A 192 -10.42 25.43 -9.84
N HIS A 193 -10.77 25.93 -11.03
CA HIS A 193 -11.75 27.01 -11.13
C HIS A 193 -13.08 26.54 -10.52
N PRO A 194 -13.84 27.39 -9.81
CA PRO A 194 -15.12 26.98 -9.23
C PRO A 194 -16.11 26.40 -10.25
N ASP A 195 -16.00 26.87 -11.49
CA ASP A 195 -16.78 26.44 -12.66
C ASP A 195 -16.05 25.41 -13.56
N PHE A 196 -15.07 24.68 -13.01
CA PHE A 196 -14.24 23.72 -13.77
C PHE A 196 -15.06 22.70 -14.56
N VAL A 197 -16.20 22.26 -14.02
CA VAL A 197 -17.07 21.29 -14.71
C VAL A 197 -17.55 21.82 -16.06
N ASN A 198 -17.76 23.13 -16.18
CA ASN A 198 -18.24 23.77 -17.40
C ASN A 198 -17.11 24.32 -18.28
N ASN A 199 -16.05 24.84 -17.67
CA ASN A 199 -14.99 25.54 -18.42
C ASN A 199 -13.65 24.80 -18.51
N GLY A 200 -13.45 23.72 -17.75
CA GLY A 200 -12.23 22.93 -17.74
C GLY A 200 -10.99 23.63 -17.17
N ARG A 201 -11.11 24.84 -16.59
CA ARG A 201 -9.97 25.67 -16.18
C ARG A 201 -9.42 25.27 -14.81
N PHE A 202 -8.12 25.07 -14.73
CA PHE A 202 -7.41 24.80 -13.48
C PHE A 202 -6.05 25.49 -13.50
N PHE A 203 -5.44 25.60 -12.33
CA PHE A 203 -4.22 26.35 -12.12
C PHE A 203 -3.20 25.46 -11.43
N VAL A 204 -1.96 25.55 -11.90
CA VAL A 204 -0.83 24.81 -11.33
C VAL A 204 0.23 25.81 -10.90
N SER A 205 0.67 25.70 -9.64
CA SER A 205 1.80 26.45 -9.10
C SER A 205 3.05 25.59 -9.19
N TYR A 206 4.11 26.08 -9.81
CA TYR A 206 5.37 25.36 -9.94
C TYR A 206 6.58 26.29 -10.01
N ASN A 207 7.76 25.75 -9.72
CA ASN A 207 9.02 26.42 -9.95
C ASN A 207 9.58 26.09 -11.33
N CYS A 208 10.17 27.06 -11.99
CA CYS A 208 10.81 26.90 -13.29
C CYS A 208 12.22 27.48 -13.27
N ASP A 209 13.03 27.07 -14.25
CA ASP A 209 14.39 27.57 -14.46
C ASP A 209 14.45 28.33 -15.78
N LYS A 210 14.80 29.62 -15.71
CA LYS A 210 14.92 30.51 -16.87
C LYS A 210 15.96 30.03 -17.88
N SER A 211 16.95 29.26 -17.45
CA SER A 211 17.94 28.66 -18.36
C SER A 211 17.39 27.48 -19.16
N LYS A 212 16.31 26.84 -18.69
CA LYS A 212 15.72 25.65 -19.31
C LYS A 212 14.43 25.94 -20.08
N SER A 213 13.60 26.85 -19.59
CA SER A 213 12.31 27.18 -20.20
C SER A 213 12.20 28.66 -20.50
N ALA A 214 12.03 29.01 -21.78
CA ALA A 214 11.81 30.39 -22.21
C ALA A 214 10.53 31.00 -21.63
N GLY A 215 9.54 30.17 -21.29
CA GLY A 215 8.31 30.57 -20.61
C GLY A 215 8.50 30.88 -19.12
N CYS A 216 9.67 30.57 -18.56
CA CYS A 216 10.03 30.94 -17.20
C CYS A 216 10.49 32.40 -17.14
N SER A 217 9.52 33.30 -17.28
CA SER A 217 9.73 34.74 -17.25
C SER A 217 8.93 35.37 -16.12
N GLY A 218 9.60 36.14 -15.26
CA GLY A 218 8.97 36.84 -14.15
C GLY A 218 9.85 38.00 -13.69
N ARG A 219 9.24 38.94 -12.96
CA ARG A 219 9.98 40.04 -12.35
C ARG A 219 10.77 39.51 -11.16
N CYS A 220 12.07 39.71 -11.16
CA CYS A 220 12.93 39.46 -9.99
C CYS A 220 12.35 40.14 -8.74
N ALA A 221 12.43 39.49 -7.57
CA ALA A 221 12.09 40.15 -6.30
C ALA A 221 12.98 41.39 -6.06
N CYS A 222 14.29 41.25 -6.28
CA CYS A 222 15.21 42.38 -6.39
C CYS A 222 15.02 43.07 -7.74
N ASN A 223 14.43 44.25 -7.75
CA ASN A 223 14.22 45.04 -8.96
C ASN A 223 14.18 46.55 -8.64
N SER A 224 14.12 47.36 -9.68
CA SER A 224 14.12 48.84 -9.57
C SER A 224 12.96 49.43 -8.76
N ALA A 225 11.81 48.75 -8.62
CA ALA A 225 10.72 49.26 -7.79
C ALA A 225 10.98 49.10 -6.28
N VAL A 226 11.95 48.27 -5.90
CA VAL A 226 12.39 48.11 -4.50
C VAL A 226 13.83 48.62 -4.32
N ASP A 227 14.27 49.51 -5.21
CA ASP A 227 15.63 50.10 -5.22
C ASP A 227 16.75 49.05 -5.16
N CYS A 228 16.58 47.96 -5.91
CA CYS A 228 17.53 46.85 -5.96
C CYS A 228 17.93 46.53 -7.41
N ASP A 229 19.24 46.48 -7.67
CA ASP A 229 19.81 46.12 -8.97
C ASP A 229 20.26 44.65 -8.97
N PRO A 230 19.53 43.74 -9.64
CA PRO A 230 19.88 42.32 -9.64
C PRO A 230 21.24 42.03 -10.28
N SER A 231 21.79 42.93 -11.10
CA SER A 231 23.14 42.78 -11.70
C SER A 231 24.26 42.93 -10.66
N LYS A 232 23.96 43.54 -9.50
CA LYS A 232 24.90 43.71 -8.39
C LYS A 232 24.89 42.53 -7.41
N LEU A 233 23.97 41.58 -7.59
CA LEU A 233 23.90 40.39 -6.76
C LEU A 233 24.95 39.38 -7.22
N VAL A 234 25.62 38.76 -6.25
CA VAL A 234 26.60 37.70 -6.51
C VAL A 234 25.86 36.37 -6.65
N SER A 235 26.37 35.46 -7.48
CA SER A 235 25.86 34.09 -7.53
C SER A 235 26.14 33.37 -6.21
N GLU A 236 25.11 32.79 -5.60
CA GLU A 236 25.25 31.91 -4.45
C GLU A 236 25.08 30.46 -4.88
N ASN A 237 25.98 29.56 -4.45
CA ASN A 237 25.92 28.12 -4.72
C ASN A 237 25.72 27.73 -6.21
N GLY A 238 26.25 28.53 -7.15
CA GLY A 238 26.13 28.29 -8.58
C GLY A 238 24.80 28.70 -9.21
N ALA A 239 23.84 29.20 -8.42
CA ALA A 239 22.60 29.78 -8.94
C ALA A 239 22.82 31.26 -9.31
N MET A 240 22.37 31.65 -10.50
CA MET A 240 22.38 33.06 -10.90
C MET A 240 21.22 33.81 -10.22
N PRO A 241 21.41 35.09 -9.86
CA PRO A 241 20.30 35.92 -9.40
C PRO A 241 19.12 35.86 -10.39
N CYS A 242 17.92 35.58 -9.86
CA CYS A 242 16.69 35.42 -10.64
C CYS A 242 16.70 34.28 -11.68
N GLN A 243 17.48 33.23 -11.46
CA GLN A 243 17.43 32.04 -12.32
C GLN A 243 16.10 31.28 -12.19
N PHE A 244 15.65 31.08 -10.95
CA PHE A 244 14.42 30.33 -10.67
C PHE A 244 13.24 31.27 -10.47
N GLY A 245 12.09 30.88 -11.02
CA GLY A 245 10.83 31.61 -10.89
C GLY A 245 9.75 30.73 -10.29
N SER A 246 8.85 31.34 -9.51
CA SER A 246 7.58 30.72 -9.11
C SER A 246 6.49 31.16 -10.08
N VAL A 247 5.81 30.21 -10.71
CA VAL A 247 4.79 30.42 -11.73
C VAL A 247 3.47 29.85 -11.27
N VAL A 248 2.40 30.60 -11.48
CA VAL A 248 1.02 30.07 -11.45
C VAL A 248 0.50 30.16 -12.87
N ALA A 249 0.34 29.00 -13.52
CA ALA A 249 -0.15 28.93 -14.89
C ALA A 249 -1.56 28.34 -14.94
N GLU A 250 -2.36 28.87 -15.86
CA GLU A 250 -3.68 28.33 -16.18
C GLU A 250 -3.54 27.21 -17.22
N TYR A 251 -4.27 26.13 -16.99
CA TYR A 251 -4.43 25.00 -17.90
C TYR A 251 -5.92 24.75 -18.15
N SER A 252 -6.22 24.16 -19.30
CA SER A 252 -7.59 23.78 -19.66
C SER A 252 -7.67 22.30 -19.96
N ALA A 253 -8.51 21.59 -19.20
CA ALA A 253 -8.89 20.22 -19.46
C ALA A 253 -9.94 20.22 -20.58
N LYS A 254 -9.72 19.44 -21.64
CA LYS A 254 -10.73 19.29 -22.70
C LYS A 254 -11.94 18.57 -22.11
N THR A 255 -13.05 19.28 -21.92
CA THR A 255 -14.35 18.73 -21.54
C THR A 255 -14.97 18.00 -22.74
N GLY A 256 -14.42 16.83 -23.06
CA GLY A 256 -14.86 16.01 -24.19
C GLY A 256 -14.41 16.55 -25.57
N GLN A 257 -13.78 15.66 -26.34
CA GLN A 257 -13.22 15.83 -27.70
C GLN A 257 -11.84 16.49 -27.85
N GLN A 258 -10.97 15.73 -28.53
CA GLN A 258 -9.68 16.03 -29.15
C GLN A 258 -9.72 17.41 -29.87
N SER A 259 -8.81 18.36 -29.65
CA SER A 259 -7.41 18.45 -30.13
C SER A 259 -6.76 19.73 -29.55
N PRO A 260 -5.43 19.81 -29.40
CA PRO A 260 -4.78 20.99 -28.83
C PRO A 260 -4.72 22.11 -29.87
N SER A 261 -4.96 23.34 -29.42
CA SER A 261 -4.55 24.54 -30.15
C SER A 261 -3.40 25.15 -29.37
N GLU A 262 -2.29 25.36 -30.08
CA GLU A 262 -1.09 26.09 -29.65
C GLU A 262 -1.40 27.49 -29.12
#